data_AF-A0A850SJP4-F1
#
_entry.id   AF-A0A850SJP4-F1
#
_cell.length_a   1.000
_cell.length_b   1.000
_cell.length_c   1.000
_cell.angle_alpha   90.00
_cell.angle_beta   90.00
_cell.angle_gamma   90.00
#
_symmetry.space_group_name_H-M   'P 1'
#
loop_
_entity.id
_entity.type
_entity.pdbx_description
1 polymer ?
#
loop_
_entity_poly.entity_id
_entity_poly.type
_entity_poly.pdbx_seq_one_letter_code
_entity_poly.pdbx_strand_id
1 'polypeptide(L)'
;MEVETRLLWIFVTIAMVPTASLSAVYAHYSKELADSVGLVYSLSVEERKDVTAMHDDLAQIDSDIRLYIESQDAARKRILADNIMQASKSFIARVDAHQKEAQEDMEMQRALGAEHYSSEKQFIDGIKSEWDDYIFNINTILAMQPREDYVPIAHSILRENVPMSDSMHQNINGLDTNSEKTLQLLVEKSTDQYRMSQFYGTLTSASAAATAILISILVVNKYHITFQEKHPKNVQAGQESNVL
;
A
#
# COMPACT_ATOMS: atom_id res chain seq x y z
N MET A 1 -9.08 20.39 -51.99
CA MET A 1 -9.13 19.18 -51.15
C MET A 1 -10.48 18.52 -51.43
N GLU A 2 -10.49 17.37 -52.09
CA GLU A 2 -11.73 16.67 -52.49
C GLU A 2 -12.52 16.22 -51.25
N VAL A 3 -13.85 16.23 -51.35
CA VAL A 3 -14.81 15.91 -50.27
C VAL A 3 -14.49 14.55 -49.63
N GLU A 4 -14.05 13.59 -50.42
CA GLU A 4 -13.64 12.25 -49.96
C GLU A 4 -12.42 12.27 -49.04
N THR A 5 -11.44 13.13 -49.32
CA THR A 5 -10.25 13.27 -48.47
C THR A 5 -10.64 13.88 -47.12
N ARG A 6 -11.59 14.82 -47.10
CA ARG A 6 -12.13 15.42 -45.86
C ARG A 6 -12.92 14.40 -45.04
N LEU A 7 -13.77 13.59 -45.68
CA LEU A 7 -14.52 12.52 -45.02
C LEU A 7 -13.57 11.46 -44.42
N LEU A 8 -12.52 11.08 -45.15
CA LEU A 8 -11.53 10.12 -44.66
C LEU A 8 -10.82 10.65 -43.40
N TRP A 9 -10.42 11.93 -43.39
CA TRP A 9 -9.84 12.55 -42.21
C TRP A 9 -10.81 12.62 -41.02
N ILE A 10 -12.07 12.98 -41.26
CA ILE A 10 -13.11 12.98 -40.21
C ILE A 10 -13.29 11.57 -39.63
N PHE A 11 -13.34 10.53 -40.46
CA PHE A 11 -13.45 9.15 -40.00
C PHE A 11 -12.23 8.68 -39.21
N VAL A 12 -11.02 8.99 -39.67
CA VAL A 12 -9.77 8.68 -38.94
C VAL A 12 -9.74 9.40 -37.59
N THR A 13 -10.16 10.67 -37.52
CA THR A 13 -10.23 11.41 -36.26
C THR A 13 -11.29 10.83 -35.31
N ILE A 14 -12.48 10.51 -35.81
CA ILE A 14 -13.55 9.88 -35.01
C ILE A 14 -13.13 8.51 -34.48
N ALA A 15 -12.29 7.77 -35.21
CA ALA A 15 -11.80 6.46 -34.79
C ALA A 15 -10.60 6.55 -33.82
N MET A 16 -9.66 7.47 -34.07
CA MET A 16 -8.43 7.60 -33.26
C MET A 16 -8.64 8.28 -31.91
N VAL A 17 -9.56 9.26 -31.82
CA VAL A 17 -9.81 9.99 -30.56
C VAL A 17 -10.32 9.06 -29.44
N PRO A 18 -11.28 8.15 -29.67
CA PRO A 18 -11.68 7.14 -28.69
C PRO A 18 -10.55 6.18 -28.30
N THR A 19 -9.75 5.70 -29.25
CA THR A 19 -8.63 4.78 -28.94
C THR A 19 -7.57 5.46 -28.07
N ALA A 20 -7.22 6.72 -28.37
CA ALA A 20 -6.28 7.51 -27.56
C ALA A 20 -6.84 7.78 -26.15
N SER A 21 -8.11 8.14 -26.06
CA SER A 21 -8.80 8.35 -24.77
C SER A 21 -8.81 7.08 -23.92
N LEU A 22 -9.15 5.93 -24.51
CA LEU A 22 -9.15 4.64 -23.83
C LEU A 22 -7.75 4.20 -23.40
N SER A 23 -6.73 4.47 -24.22
CA SER A 23 -5.33 4.20 -23.88
C SER A 23 -4.87 5.04 -22.67
N ALA A 24 -5.28 6.31 -22.61
CA ALA A 24 -4.96 7.18 -21.47
C ALA A 24 -5.65 6.71 -20.19
N VAL A 25 -6.93 6.30 -20.28
CA VAL A 25 -7.67 5.73 -19.14
C VAL A 25 -7.04 4.42 -18.68
N TYR A 26 -6.64 3.54 -19.61
CA TYR A 26 -5.92 2.30 -19.29
C TYR A 26 -4.58 2.57 -18.59
N ALA A 27 -3.79 3.52 -19.10
CA ALA A 27 -2.51 3.90 -18.50
C ALA A 27 -2.69 4.45 -17.08
N HIS A 28 -3.73 5.25 -16.86
CA HIS A 28 -4.08 5.76 -15.54
C HIS A 28 -4.38 4.63 -14.54
N TYR A 29 -5.33 3.74 -14.85
CA TYR A 29 -5.66 2.62 -13.95
C TYR A 29 -4.50 1.64 -13.73
N SER A 30 -3.66 1.44 -14.74
CA SER A 30 -2.48 0.57 -14.60
C SER A 30 -1.43 1.17 -13.68
N LYS A 31 -1.25 2.50 -13.71
CA LYS A 31 -0.39 3.20 -12.75
C LYS A 31 -0.97 3.09 -11.34
N GLU A 32 -2.25 3.38 -11.15
CA GLU A 32 -2.85 3.31 -9.82
C GLU A 32 -2.81 1.89 -9.23
N LEU A 33 -2.93 0.85 -10.07
CA LEU A 33 -2.75 -0.54 -9.65
C LEU A 33 -1.31 -0.81 -9.18
N ALA A 34 -0.30 -0.31 -9.90
CA ALA A 34 1.09 -0.47 -9.50
C ALA A 34 1.37 0.21 -8.16
N ASP A 35 0.83 1.42 -7.97
CA ASP A 35 0.94 2.17 -6.72
C ASP A 35 0.23 1.42 -5.57
N SER A 36 -0.97 0.88 -5.78
CA SER A 36 -1.70 0.12 -4.74
C SER A 36 -1.04 -1.20 -4.36
N VAL A 37 -0.45 -1.93 -5.30
CA VAL A 37 0.31 -3.16 -5.01
C VAL A 37 1.57 -2.86 -4.18
N GLY A 38 2.28 -1.77 -4.49
CA GLY A 38 3.43 -1.33 -3.70
C GLY A 38 3.06 -1.04 -2.25
N LEU A 39 1.93 -0.37 -2.04
CA LEU A 39 1.38 -0.06 -0.72
C LEU A 39 0.94 -1.31 0.07
N VAL A 40 0.32 -2.29 -0.59
CA VAL A 40 -0.03 -3.56 0.07
C VAL A 40 1.23 -4.27 0.58
N TYR A 41 2.32 -4.23 -0.18
CA TYR A 41 3.57 -4.87 0.23
C TYR A 41 4.20 -4.21 1.45
N SER A 42 4.35 -2.87 1.46
CA SER A 42 4.93 -2.15 2.60
C SER A 42 4.13 -2.35 3.87
N LEU A 43 2.80 -2.21 3.81
CA LEU A 43 1.92 -2.37 4.98
C LEU A 43 1.88 -3.81 5.49
N SER A 44 1.95 -4.82 4.60
CA SER A 44 1.80 -6.23 5.01
C SER A 44 3.07 -6.84 5.58
N VAL A 45 4.24 -6.38 5.12
CA VAL A 45 5.52 -7.02 5.47
C VAL A 45 6.32 -6.17 6.45
N GLU A 46 6.44 -4.87 6.20
CA GLU A 46 7.31 -4.00 6.99
C GLU A 46 6.59 -3.53 8.26
N GLU A 47 5.39 -2.97 8.12
CA GLU A 47 4.61 -2.45 9.25
C GLU A 47 4.25 -3.56 10.26
N ARG A 48 3.73 -4.70 9.78
CA ARG A 48 3.43 -5.85 10.67
C ARG A 48 4.65 -6.38 11.40
N LYS A 49 5.81 -6.40 10.75
CA LYS A 49 7.05 -6.87 11.37
C LYS A 49 7.47 -5.94 12.50
N ASP A 50 7.34 -4.63 12.30
CA ASP A 50 7.71 -3.64 13.30
C ASP A 50 6.72 -3.60 14.47
N VAL A 51 5.41 -3.70 14.21
CA VAL A 51 4.38 -3.85 15.26
C VAL A 51 4.57 -5.14 16.07
N THR A 52 4.89 -6.26 15.41
CA THR A 52 5.23 -7.52 16.10
C THR A 52 6.46 -7.35 16.97
N ALA A 53 7.51 -6.71 16.45
CA ALA A 53 8.72 -6.46 17.22
C ALA A 53 8.48 -5.52 18.41
N MET A 54 7.58 -4.56 18.30
CA MET A 54 7.15 -3.72 19.44
C MET A 54 6.47 -4.54 20.53
N HIS A 55 5.62 -5.51 20.15
CA HIS A 55 5.03 -6.47 21.10
C HIS A 55 6.10 -7.29 21.82
N ASP A 56 7.05 -7.83 21.06
CA ASP A 56 8.13 -8.66 21.59
C ASP A 56 9.03 -7.85 22.54
N ASP A 57 9.41 -6.62 22.15
CA ASP A 57 10.25 -5.73 22.96
C ASP A 57 9.56 -5.39 24.29
N LEU A 58 8.27 -5.05 24.29
CA LEU A 58 7.54 -4.72 25.52
C LEU A 58 7.35 -5.96 26.43
N ALA A 59 7.00 -7.11 25.86
CA ALA A 59 6.86 -8.36 26.59
C ALA A 59 8.20 -8.84 27.19
N GLN A 60 9.30 -8.63 26.45
CA GLN A 60 10.67 -8.90 26.90
C GLN A 60 11.00 -8.04 28.13
N ILE A 61 10.71 -6.72 28.10
CA ILE A 61 10.95 -5.83 29.24
C ILE A 61 10.17 -6.28 30.47
N ASP A 62 8.88 -6.58 30.31
CA ASP A 62 8.00 -7.04 31.39
C ASP A 62 8.44 -8.37 32.01
N SER A 63 8.94 -9.28 31.19
CA SER A 63 9.50 -10.56 31.64
C SER A 63 10.83 -10.34 32.37
N ASP A 64 11.75 -9.61 31.74
CA ASP A 64 13.11 -9.44 32.26
C ASP A 64 13.14 -8.61 33.55
N ILE A 65 12.24 -7.63 33.72
CA ILE A 65 12.15 -6.87 34.97
C ILE A 65 11.66 -7.73 36.14
N ARG A 66 10.72 -8.66 35.92
CA ARG A 66 10.29 -9.61 36.95
C ARG A 66 11.45 -10.51 37.39
N LEU A 67 12.15 -11.07 36.41
CA LEU A 67 13.34 -11.90 36.67
C LEU A 67 14.47 -11.10 37.33
N TYR A 68 14.61 -9.81 37.02
CA TYR A 68 15.62 -8.95 37.62
C TYR A 68 15.36 -8.72 39.11
N ILE A 69 14.10 -8.49 39.49
CA ILE A 69 13.67 -8.31 40.88
C ILE A 69 13.92 -9.59 41.67
N GLU A 70 13.55 -10.74 41.11
CA GLU A 70 13.62 -12.06 41.77
C GLU A 70 15.04 -12.64 41.83
N SER A 71 15.93 -12.26 40.92
CA SER A 71 17.29 -12.80 40.87
C SER A 71 18.09 -12.45 42.12
N GLN A 72 18.83 -13.41 42.65
CA GLN A 72 19.85 -13.22 43.69
C GLN A 72 21.27 -13.13 43.07
N ASP A 73 21.42 -13.55 41.82
CA ASP A 73 22.70 -13.57 41.11
C ASP A 73 22.99 -12.21 40.47
N ALA A 74 24.08 -11.57 40.90
CA ALA A 74 24.55 -10.29 40.41
C ALA A 74 24.97 -10.32 38.92
N ALA A 75 25.54 -11.42 38.43
CA ALA A 75 25.90 -11.56 37.02
C ALA A 75 24.64 -11.63 36.17
N ARG A 76 23.66 -12.43 36.59
CA ARG A 76 22.35 -12.51 35.94
C ARG A 76 21.61 -11.17 35.95
N LYS A 77 21.65 -10.41 37.06
CA LYS A 77 21.03 -9.08 37.13
C LYS A 77 21.62 -8.10 36.11
N ARG A 78 22.94 -8.12 35.89
CA ARG A 78 23.59 -7.27 34.89
C ARG A 78 23.09 -7.58 33.48
N ILE A 79 23.04 -8.87 33.13
CA ILE A 79 22.52 -9.33 31.82
C ILE A 79 21.06 -8.88 31.64
N LEU A 80 20.22 -9.08 32.66
CA LEU A 80 18.80 -8.67 32.59
C LEU A 80 18.65 -7.15 32.46
N ALA A 81 19.44 -6.36 33.20
CA ALA A 81 19.41 -4.90 33.08
C ALA A 81 19.84 -4.43 31.69
N ASP A 82 20.87 -5.05 31.11
CA ASP A 82 21.32 -4.75 29.74
C ASP A 82 20.24 -5.10 28.71
N ASN A 83 19.59 -6.26 28.84
CA ASN A 83 18.49 -6.68 27.97
C ASN A 83 17.31 -5.71 28.04
N ILE A 84 16.88 -5.33 29.25
CA ILE A 84 15.80 -4.36 29.47
C ILE A 84 16.14 -3.05 28.77
N MET A 85 17.37 -2.56 28.91
CA MET A 85 17.81 -1.31 28.30
C MET A 85 17.89 -1.39 26.78
N GLN A 86 18.32 -2.53 26.23
CA GLN A 86 18.35 -2.75 24.79
C GLN A 86 16.94 -2.82 24.20
N ALA A 87 16.05 -3.62 24.79
CA ALA A 87 14.65 -3.73 24.38
C ALA A 87 13.95 -2.36 24.46
N SER A 88 14.19 -1.61 25.53
CA SER A 88 13.60 -0.26 25.70
C SER A 88 14.03 0.72 24.61
N LYS A 89 15.31 0.67 24.20
CA LYS A 89 15.80 1.52 23.10
C LYS A 89 15.23 1.10 21.76
N SER A 90 15.14 -0.20 21.49
CA SER A 90 14.54 -0.73 20.27
C SER A 90 13.07 -0.35 20.18
N PHE A 91 12.32 -0.52 21.27
CA PHE A 91 10.91 -0.19 21.37
C PHE A 91 10.63 1.27 21.00
N ILE A 92 11.28 2.22 21.71
CA ILE A 92 11.01 3.64 21.46
C ILE A 92 11.48 4.08 20.06
N ALA A 93 12.56 3.51 19.54
CA ALA A 93 13.02 3.81 18.18
C ALA A 93 11.98 3.38 17.12
N ARG A 94 11.29 2.26 17.32
CA ARG A 94 10.20 1.82 16.44
C ARG A 94 8.97 2.71 16.56
N VAL A 95 8.59 3.08 17.78
CA VAL A 95 7.49 4.04 18.01
C VAL A 95 7.78 5.38 17.33
N ASP A 96 9.02 5.87 17.41
CA ASP A 96 9.46 7.09 16.73
C ASP A 96 9.43 6.96 15.20
N ALA A 97 9.85 5.80 14.66
CA ALA A 97 9.80 5.51 13.24
C ALA A 97 8.35 5.52 12.72
N HIS A 98 7.43 4.84 13.40
CA HIS A 98 5.99 4.87 13.06
C HIS A 98 5.42 6.29 13.12
N GLN A 99 5.79 7.09 14.14
CA GLN A 99 5.32 8.47 14.21
C GLN A 99 5.80 9.29 13.00
N LYS A 100 7.05 9.07 12.58
CA LYS A 100 7.65 9.76 11.45
C LYS A 100 7.00 9.33 10.13
N GLU A 101 6.81 8.03 9.92
CA GLU A 101 6.13 7.49 8.74
C GLU A 101 4.70 8.03 8.64
N ALA A 102 3.95 7.99 9.75
CA ALA A 102 2.63 8.59 9.83
C ALA A 102 2.64 10.08 9.45
N GLN A 103 3.68 10.85 9.79
CA GLN A 103 3.79 12.27 9.41
C GLN A 103 4.19 12.49 7.95
N GLU A 104 5.07 11.65 7.42
CA GLU A 104 5.64 11.80 6.07
C GLU A 104 4.67 11.34 4.98
N ASP A 105 3.73 10.43 5.28
CA ASP A 105 2.91 9.78 4.26
C ASP A 105 1.59 10.49 3.89
N MET A 106 1.65 11.80 3.64
CA MET A 106 0.48 12.60 3.23
C MET A 106 -0.20 12.14 1.93
N GLU A 107 0.53 11.46 1.03
CA GLU A 107 -0.02 10.92 -0.21
C GLU A 107 -0.76 9.60 0.02
N MET A 108 -0.22 8.72 0.88
CA MET A 108 -0.92 7.52 1.34
C MET A 108 -2.17 7.87 2.16
N GLN A 109 -2.11 8.92 3.00
CA GLN A 109 -3.24 9.48 3.74
C GLN A 109 -4.40 9.93 2.82
N ARG A 110 -4.09 10.51 1.65
CA ARG A 110 -5.12 10.87 0.66
C ARG A 110 -5.72 9.65 -0.04
N ALA A 111 -4.93 8.60 -0.24
CA ALA A 111 -5.36 7.40 -0.93
C ALA A 111 -6.26 6.50 -0.07
N LEU A 112 -6.08 6.54 1.26
CA LEU A 112 -6.75 5.70 2.26
C LEU A 112 -7.88 6.41 3.03
N GLY A 113 -7.88 7.75 3.08
CA GLY A 113 -8.90 8.55 3.76
C GLY A 113 -8.52 8.98 5.18
N ALA A 114 -9.13 10.07 5.64
CA ALA A 114 -8.73 10.77 6.88
C ALA A 114 -8.99 9.98 8.18
N GLU A 115 -9.90 9.02 8.18
CA GLU A 115 -10.28 8.25 9.38
C GLU A 115 -9.13 7.34 9.85
N HIS A 116 -8.39 6.71 8.94
CA HIS A 116 -7.29 5.78 9.26
C HIS A 116 -6.07 6.45 9.89
N TYR A 117 -5.78 7.68 9.48
CA TYR A 117 -4.66 8.43 10.03
C TYR A 117 -4.93 8.89 11.47
N SER A 118 -6.17 9.25 11.76
CA SER A 118 -6.57 9.69 13.09
C SER A 118 -6.43 8.58 14.14
N SER A 119 -6.68 7.33 13.77
CA SER A 119 -6.54 6.16 14.65
C SER A 119 -5.09 5.76 14.88
N GLU A 120 -4.26 5.68 13.84
CA GLU A 120 -2.84 5.29 13.99
C GLU A 120 -2.08 6.27 14.88
N LYS A 121 -2.25 7.57 14.60
CA LYS A 121 -1.64 8.62 15.42
C LYS A 121 -2.11 8.55 16.87
N GLN A 122 -3.40 8.29 17.10
CA GLN A 122 -3.94 8.14 18.45
C GLN A 122 -3.27 6.99 19.22
N PHE A 123 -3.04 5.85 18.57
CA PHE A 123 -2.35 4.71 19.21
C PHE A 123 -0.89 5.02 19.51
N ILE A 124 -0.16 5.65 18.59
CA ILE A 124 1.24 6.06 18.80
C ILE A 124 1.36 7.11 19.91
N ASP A 125 0.50 8.13 19.90
CA ASP A 125 0.48 9.16 20.95
C ASP A 125 0.13 8.54 22.32
N GLY A 126 -0.77 7.54 22.34
CA GLY A 126 -1.08 6.75 23.53
C GLY A 126 0.14 6.02 24.09
N ILE A 127 0.86 5.28 23.25
CA ILE A 127 2.10 4.58 23.64
C ILE A 127 3.12 5.57 24.21
N LYS A 128 3.37 6.68 23.51
CA LYS A 128 4.35 7.68 23.96
C LYS A 128 3.99 8.32 25.29
N SER A 129 2.70 8.60 25.51
CA SER A 129 2.24 9.25 26.73
C SER A 129 2.49 8.41 27.98
N GLU A 130 2.47 7.08 27.85
CA GLU A 130 2.69 6.14 28.96
C GLU A 130 4.15 5.69 29.07
N TRP A 131 4.89 5.73 27.96
CA TRP A 131 6.27 5.23 27.89
C TRP A 131 7.21 5.93 28.86
N ASP A 132 7.15 7.26 28.96
CA ASP A 132 8.07 8.04 29.78
C ASP A 132 7.95 7.70 31.29
N ASP A 133 6.72 7.53 31.77
CA ASP A 133 6.45 7.13 33.16
C ASP A 133 6.81 5.66 33.39
N TYR A 134 6.46 4.78 32.45
CA TYR A 134 6.81 3.37 32.49
C TYR A 134 8.32 3.17 32.59
N ILE A 135 9.10 3.79 31.68
CA ILE A 135 10.55 3.64 31.64
C ILE A 135 11.22 4.33 32.83
N PHE A 136 10.67 5.43 33.36
CA PHE A 136 11.14 6.05 34.59
C PHE A 136 11.05 5.07 35.78
N ASN A 137 9.92 4.39 35.91
CA ASN A 137 9.69 3.39 36.97
C ASN A 137 10.61 2.17 36.80
N ILE A 138 10.80 1.68 35.57
CA ILE A 138 11.76 0.60 35.28
C ILE A 138 13.18 1.02 35.66
N ASN A 139 13.62 2.21 35.25
CA ASN A 139 14.94 2.74 35.60
C ASN A 139 15.11 2.91 37.11
N THR A 140 14.04 3.28 37.82
CA THR A 140 14.02 3.36 39.28
C THR A 140 14.26 1.98 39.92
N ILE A 141 13.59 0.94 39.43
CA ILE A 141 13.82 -0.45 39.88
C ILE A 141 15.26 -0.88 39.61
N LEU A 142 15.80 -0.60 38.41
CA LEU A 142 17.18 -0.95 38.05
C LEU A 142 18.19 -0.22 38.93
N ALA A 143 17.95 1.06 39.24
CA ALA A 143 18.82 1.88 40.09
C ALA A 143 18.84 1.44 41.56
N MET A 144 17.80 0.76 42.05
CA MET A 144 17.71 0.36 43.45
C MET A 144 18.81 -0.63 43.90
N GLN A 145 19.58 -1.24 42.98
CA GLN A 145 20.75 -2.12 43.26
C GLN A 145 20.40 -3.29 44.21
N PRO A 146 21.23 -4.35 44.38
CA PRO A 146 20.74 -5.65 44.85
C PRO A 146 20.72 -5.72 46.38
N ARG A 147 19.89 -4.90 47.04
CA ARG A 147 19.56 -5.11 48.46
C ARG A 147 18.22 -5.82 48.55
N GLU A 148 18.17 -6.92 49.28
CA GLU A 148 16.94 -7.69 49.51
C GLU A 148 15.81 -6.83 50.10
N ASP A 149 16.19 -5.83 50.90
CA ASP A 149 15.24 -4.88 51.52
C ASP A 149 14.44 -4.06 50.50
N TYR A 150 14.91 -3.94 49.25
CA TYR A 150 14.22 -3.20 48.19
C TYR A 150 13.27 -4.06 47.34
N VAL A 151 13.29 -5.39 47.49
CA VAL A 151 12.42 -6.30 46.72
C VAL A 151 10.93 -5.96 46.88
N PRO A 152 10.40 -5.70 48.10
CA PRO A 152 9.00 -5.31 48.26
C PRO A 152 8.65 -3.98 47.56
N ILE A 153 9.58 -3.03 47.56
CA ILE A 153 9.40 -1.73 46.91
C ILE A 153 9.42 -1.89 45.39
N ALA A 154 10.35 -2.66 44.85
CA ALA A 154 10.42 -2.95 43.42
C ALA A 154 9.16 -3.67 42.91
N HIS A 155 8.60 -4.60 43.69
CA HIS A 155 7.31 -5.22 43.35
C HIS A 155 6.13 -4.24 43.42
N SER A 156 6.17 -3.25 44.33
CA SER A 156 5.13 -2.20 44.38
C SER A 156 5.17 -1.34 43.12
N ILE A 157 6.36 -0.87 42.73
CA ILE A 157 6.56 -0.07 41.51
C ILE A 157 6.16 -0.88 40.28
N LEU A 158 6.57 -2.15 40.19
CA LEU A 158 6.18 -3.00 39.08
C LEU A 158 4.66 -3.16 38.98
N ARG A 159 3.94 -3.25 40.11
CA ARG A 159 2.48 -3.34 40.12
C ARG A 159 1.81 -2.07 39.60
N GLU A 160 2.41 -0.91 39.86
CA GLU A 160 1.95 0.38 39.32
C GLU A 160 2.22 0.50 37.81
N ASN A 161 3.25 -0.18 37.31
CA ASN A 161 3.58 -0.24 35.87
C ASN A 161 2.72 -1.21 35.06
N VAL A 162 2.13 -2.25 35.67
CA VAL A 162 1.34 -3.26 34.94
C VAL A 162 0.22 -2.62 34.10
N PRO A 163 -0.62 -1.70 34.64
CA PRO A 163 -1.66 -1.05 33.83
C PRO A 163 -1.12 -0.25 32.64
N MET A 164 0.07 0.36 32.77
CA MET A 164 0.71 1.10 31.67
C MET A 164 1.20 0.13 30.59
N SER A 165 1.81 -1.00 30.98
CA SER A 165 2.20 -2.03 30.01
C SER A 165 0.98 -2.62 29.29
N ASP A 166 -0.09 -2.94 30.03
CA ASP A 166 -1.34 -3.47 29.48
C ASP A 166 -1.97 -2.49 28.48
N SER A 167 -1.97 -1.19 28.79
CA SER A 167 -2.48 -0.14 27.92
C SER A 167 -1.60 0.05 26.67
N MET A 168 -0.27 0.06 26.80
CA MET A 168 0.64 0.06 25.66
C MET A 168 0.41 -1.17 24.76
N HIS A 169 0.26 -2.38 25.32
CA HIS A 169 -0.10 -3.57 24.53
C HIS A 169 -1.45 -3.41 23.81
N GLN A 170 -2.44 -2.78 24.43
CA GLN A 170 -3.72 -2.48 23.76
C GLN A 170 -3.54 -1.50 22.59
N ASN A 171 -2.71 -0.48 22.75
CA ASN A 171 -2.41 0.47 21.67
C ASN A 171 -1.64 -0.19 20.53
N ILE A 172 -0.68 -1.09 20.83
CA ILE A 172 0.06 -1.85 19.80
C ILE A 172 -0.90 -2.80 19.04
N ASN A 173 -1.80 -3.48 19.74
CA ASN A 173 -2.87 -4.27 19.10
C ASN A 173 -3.81 -3.40 18.23
N GLY A 174 -4.04 -2.16 18.67
CA GLY A 174 -4.78 -1.15 17.92
C GLY A 174 -4.11 -0.83 16.59
N LEU A 175 -2.77 -0.69 16.59
CA LEU A 175 -1.97 -0.53 15.37
C LEU A 175 -2.17 -1.73 14.43
N ASP A 176 -1.94 -2.97 14.89
CA ASP A 176 -2.09 -4.16 14.04
C ASP A 176 -3.51 -4.29 13.44
N THR A 177 -4.53 -4.01 14.25
CA THR A 177 -5.93 -4.01 13.78
C THR A 177 -6.19 -2.93 12.73
N ASN A 178 -5.59 -1.74 12.88
CA ASN A 178 -5.71 -0.66 11.92
C ASN A 178 -4.99 -1.00 10.61
N SER A 179 -3.79 -1.57 10.70
CA SER A 179 -3.01 -2.04 9.54
C SER A 179 -3.75 -3.16 8.79
N GLU A 180 -4.39 -4.10 9.50
CA GLU A 180 -5.19 -5.15 8.87
C GLU A 180 -6.40 -4.60 8.11
N LYS A 181 -7.15 -3.67 8.70
CA LYS A 181 -8.28 -3.01 8.00
C LYS A 181 -7.79 -2.25 6.76
N THR A 182 -6.67 -1.56 6.88
CA THR A 182 -6.07 -0.80 5.78
C THR A 182 -5.63 -1.72 4.65
N LEU A 183 -5.00 -2.85 4.98
CA LEU A 183 -4.65 -3.89 4.02
C LEU A 183 -5.88 -4.43 3.29
N GLN A 184 -6.97 -4.72 4.00
CA GLN A 184 -8.21 -5.20 3.37
C GLN A 184 -8.75 -4.18 2.35
N LEU A 185 -8.81 -2.90 2.72
CA LEU A 185 -9.26 -1.83 1.82
C LEU A 185 -8.34 -1.66 0.61
N LEU A 186 -7.02 -1.76 0.79
CA LEU A 186 -6.05 -1.70 -0.31
C LEU A 186 -6.17 -2.89 -1.25
N VAL A 187 -6.41 -4.09 -0.72
CA VAL A 187 -6.65 -5.30 -1.52
C VAL A 187 -7.95 -5.18 -2.32
N GLU A 188 -9.02 -4.66 -1.73
CA GLU A 188 -10.27 -4.39 -2.44
C GLU A 188 -10.07 -3.37 -3.56
N LYS A 189 -9.42 -2.24 -3.26
CA LYS A 189 -9.12 -1.18 -4.22
C LYS A 189 -8.23 -1.66 -5.37
N SER A 190 -7.17 -2.41 -5.07
CA SER A 190 -6.28 -2.97 -6.10
C SER A 190 -7.00 -4.00 -6.98
N THR A 191 -7.91 -4.80 -6.41
CA THR A 191 -8.74 -5.74 -7.19
C THR A 191 -9.64 -5.00 -8.17
N ASP A 192 -10.27 -3.90 -7.75
CA ASP A 192 -11.10 -3.09 -8.62
C ASP A 192 -10.29 -2.35 -9.69
N GLN A 193 -9.12 -1.81 -9.35
CA GLN A 193 -8.20 -1.20 -10.32
C GLN A 193 -7.70 -2.22 -11.35
N TYR A 194 -7.42 -3.46 -10.92
CA TYR A 194 -7.06 -4.55 -11.83
C TYR A 194 -8.19 -4.86 -12.81
N ARG A 195 -9.43 -4.95 -12.33
CA ARG A 195 -10.61 -5.18 -13.18
C ARG A 195 -10.80 -4.05 -14.19
N MET A 196 -10.65 -2.79 -13.77
CA MET A 196 -10.76 -1.63 -14.66
C MET A 196 -9.64 -1.59 -15.69
N SER A 197 -8.40 -1.84 -15.28
CA SER A 197 -7.25 -1.94 -16.20
C SER A 197 -7.49 -3.02 -17.26
N GLN A 198 -7.95 -4.22 -16.88
CA GLN A 198 -8.28 -5.29 -17.83
C GLN A 198 -9.42 -4.88 -18.78
N PHE A 199 -10.49 -4.28 -18.26
CA PHE A 199 -11.63 -3.83 -19.08
C PHE A 199 -11.20 -2.79 -20.11
N TYR A 200 -10.52 -1.72 -19.69
CA TYR A 200 -10.08 -0.65 -20.58
C TYR A 200 -8.96 -1.09 -21.52
N GLY A 201 -8.08 -2.00 -21.12
CA GLY A 201 -7.07 -2.60 -22.00
C GLY A 201 -7.71 -3.43 -23.11
N THR A 202 -8.72 -4.24 -22.77
CA THR A 202 -9.50 -5.01 -23.75
C THR A 202 -10.28 -4.10 -24.68
N LEU A 203 -10.91 -3.03 -24.17
CA LEU A 203 -11.64 -2.07 -25.01
C LEU A 203 -10.70 -1.30 -25.94
N THR A 204 -9.52 -0.91 -25.45
CA THR A 204 -8.50 -0.20 -26.24
C THR A 204 -8.00 -1.08 -27.39
N SER A 205 -7.65 -2.34 -27.11
CA SER A 205 -7.20 -3.28 -28.15
C SER A 205 -8.31 -3.60 -29.17
N ALA A 206 -9.56 -3.80 -28.73
CA ALA A 206 -10.70 -4.00 -29.62
C ALA A 206 -10.99 -2.76 -30.49
N SER A 207 -10.92 -1.55 -29.91
CA SER A 207 -11.07 -0.28 -30.62
C SER A 207 -9.96 -0.07 -31.66
N ALA A 208 -8.71 -0.38 -31.31
CA ALA A 208 -7.58 -0.31 -32.24
C ALA A 208 -7.74 -1.30 -33.40
N ALA A 209 -8.18 -2.53 -33.12
CA ALA A 209 -8.45 -3.54 -34.15
C ALA A 209 -9.59 -3.11 -35.08
N ALA A 210 -10.70 -2.60 -34.53
CA ALA A 210 -11.83 -2.07 -35.31
C ALA A 210 -11.39 -0.90 -36.20
N THR A 211 -10.56 0.01 -35.66
CA THR A 211 -10.00 1.14 -36.41
C THR A 211 -9.09 0.67 -37.55
N ALA A 212 -8.24 -0.33 -37.30
CA ALA A 212 -7.36 -0.91 -38.32
C ALA A 212 -8.16 -1.60 -39.44
N ILE A 213 -9.22 -2.33 -39.10
CA ILE A 213 -10.13 -2.95 -40.09
C ILE A 213 -10.83 -1.88 -40.90
N LEU A 214 -11.36 -0.83 -40.26
CA LEU A 214 -12.06 0.25 -40.95
C LEU A 214 -11.15 1.00 -41.93
N ILE A 215 -9.92 1.32 -41.51
CA ILE A 215 -8.90 1.92 -42.37
C ILE A 215 -8.58 0.98 -43.54
N SER A 216 -8.41 -0.31 -43.28
CA SER A 216 -8.12 -1.30 -44.32
C SER A 216 -9.25 -1.38 -45.37
N ILE A 217 -10.51 -1.41 -44.94
CA ILE A 217 -11.68 -1.40 -45.84
C ILE A 217 -11.71 -0.10 -46.67
N LEU A 218 -11.48 1.06 -46.05
CA LEU A 218 -11.49 2.35 -46.74
C LEU A 218 -10.37 2.47 -47.77
N VAL A 219 -9.16 2.00 -47.42
CA VAL A 219 -8.02 1.98 -48.33
C VAL A 219 -8.29 1.04 -49.50
N VAL A 220 -8.78 -0.19 -49.24
CA VAL A 220 -9.10 -1.18 -50.28
C VAL A 220 -10.20 -0.65 -51.21
N ASN A 221 -11.29 -0.08 -50.68
CA ASN A 221 -12.35 0.52 -51.51
C ASN A 221 -11.83 1.68 -52.36
N LYS A 222 -11.00 2.56 -51.78
CA LYS A 222 -10.39 3.66 -52.54
C LYS A 222 -9.51 3.15 -53.68
N TYR A 223 -8.66 2.16 -53.43
CA TYR A 223 -7.84 1.55 -54.49
C TYR A 223 -8.70 0.84 -55.54
N HIS A 224 -9.78 0.17 -55.13
CA HIS A 224 -10.68 -0.51 -56.06
C HIS A 224 -11.42 0.46 -56.99
N ILE A 225 -11.96 1.56 -56.45
CA ILE A 225 -12.62 2.63 -57.23
C ILE A 225 -11.63 3.28 -58.18
N THR A 226 -10.46 3.69 -57.67
CA THR A 226 -9.41 4.32 -58.50
C THR A 226 -8.93 3.41 -59.64
N PHE A 227 -8.89 2.09 -59.40
CA PHE A 227 -8.55 1.10 -60.41
C PHE A 227 -9.64 0.95 -61.48
N GLN A 228 -10.93 0.94 -61.09
CA GLN A 228 -12.03 0.88 -62.05
C GLN A 228 -12.14 2.15 -62.90
N GLU A 229 -11.90 3.33 -62.33
CA GLU A 229 -11.89 4.60 -63.06
C GLU A 229 -10.72 4.72 -64.05
N LYS A 230 -9.55 4.18 -63.71
CA LYS A 230 -8.37 4.19 -64.61
C LYS A 230 -8.39 3.08 -65.67
N HIS A 231 -9.19 2.02 -65.48
CA HIS A 231 -9.30 0.88 -66.39
C HIS A 231 -10.76 0.47 -66.68
N PRO A 232 -11.61 1.36 -67.21
CA PRO A 232 -13.04 1.10 -67.37
C PRO A 232 -13.34 -0.05 -68.35
N LYS A 233 -12.46 -0.32 -69.31
CA LYS A 233 -12.65 -1.35 -70.35
C LYS A 233 -12.49 -2.80 -69.84
N ASN A 234 -11.87 -3.02 -68.69
CA ASN A 234 -11.65 -4.37 -68.16
C ASN A 234 -12.79 -4.86 -67.24
N VAL A 235 -13.69 -3.98 -66.80
CA VAL A 235 -14.83 -4.36 -65.95
C VAL A 235 -16.00 -4.86 -66.79
N GLN A 236 -16.21 -4.32 -68.00
CA GLN A 236 -17.23 -4.82 -68.93
C GLN A 236 -16.90 -6.19 -69.54
N ALA A 237 -15.61 -6.50 -69.77
CA ALA A 237 -15.20 -7.80 -70.32
C ALA A 237 -15.46 -8.99 -69.38
N GLY A 238 -15.60 -8.75 -68.07
CA GLY A 238 -15.92 -9.78 -67.07
C GLY A 238 -17.41 -10.06 -66.90
N GLN A 239 -18.30 -9.15 -67.33
CA GLN A 239 -19.75 -9.36 -67.26
C GLN A 239 -20.31 -10.04 -68.52
N GLU A 240 -19.68 -9.86 -69.68
CA GLU A 240 -20.09 -10.56 -70.91
C GLU A 240 -19.69 -12.04 -70.93
N SER A 241 -18.78 -12.48 -70.05
CA SER A 241 -18.32 -13.88 -70.01
C SER A 241 -19.19 -14.82 -69.15
N ASN A 242 -20.29 -14.33 -68.55
CA ASN A 242 -21.27 -15.13 -67.79
C ASN A 242 -22.63 -15.26 -68.50
N VAL A 243 -22.70 -14.87 -69.77
CA VAL A 243 -23.83 -15.18 -70.66
C VAL A 243 -23.26 -15.84 -71.91
N LEU A 244 -22.87 -17.10 -71.79
CA LEU A 244 -22.83 -18.11 -72.87
C LEU A 244 -22.58 -19.50 -72.26
#